data_AF-A0A8S1IXH9-F1
#
_entry.id   AF-A0A8S1IXH9-F1
#
_cell.length_a   1.000
_cell.length_b   1.000
_cell.length_c   1.000
_cell.angle_alpha   90.00
_cell.angle_beta   90.00
_cell.angle_gamma   90.00
#
_symmetry.space_group_name_H-M   'P 1'
#
loop_
_entity.id
_entity.type
_entity.pdbx_description
1 polymer ?
#
loop_
_entity_poly.entity_id
_entity_poly.type
_entity_poly.pdbx_seq_one_letter_code
_entity_poly.pdbx_strand_id
1 'polypeptide(L)'
;MPLVACSCVGHFCPLESDATVKGGDVVKIDLGCHIDGFIAVQAQTIVVQPEFAAPITGRAADVIAAAQTCFEAALRLVRPGRRVSDVPGPLQTIAECFGCSLVDGVMTHQLKRFVIDGNKCVLNRPSPDTKVEDGEFEVNEVYAIDIVVSTGDGKTRILDEKETTIYKRALDMEYHLKMKASRTVFGEINKRFPTMPFTVGALSDPRTMRLGLVECLNHGLLHPYPVMYERNGELVAQVKATVLLMPNGSDRVTVAPQQVVQSEKKIEDAEVLEVLKSGYKTKKKKKGGKKGAGEEGTGQAAATSGA
;
A
#
# COMPACT_ATOMS: atom_id res chain seq x y z
N MET A 1 29.29 -0.13 -4.04
CA MET A 1 28.90 -1.41 -4.70
C MET A 1 27.73 -2.06 -3.95
N PRO A 2 26.61 -2.33 -4.61
CA PRO A 2 25.75 -1.33 -5.24
C PRO A 2 24.51 -1.10 -4.34
N LEU A 3 24.15 0.17 -4.18
CA LEU A 3 23.03 0.68 -3.35
C LEU A 3 21.65 0.35 -3.95
N VAL A 4 21.53 -0.77 -4.67
CA VAL A 4 20.36 -1.11 -5.51
C VAL A 4 19.11 -1.19 -4.65
N ALA A 5 19.18 -1.81 -3.47
CA ALA A 5 18.04 -1.90 -2.55
C ALA A 5 17.56 -0.52 -2.06
N CYS A 6 18.49 0.39 -1.81
CA CYS A 6 18.22 1.69 -1.22
C CYS A 6 17.47 2.63 -2.18
N SER A 7 17.91 2.70 -3.44
CA SER A 7 17.31 3.60 -4.46
C SER A 7 16.23 2.91 -5.31
N CYS A 8 16.09 1.59 -5.26
CA CYS A 8 14.96 0.89 -5.88
C CYS A 8 13.65 1.39 -5.26
N VAL A 9 12.63 1.58 -6.08
CA VAL A 9 11.32 2.10 -5.67
C VAL A 9 10.34 0.96 -5.43
N GLY A 10 10.30 -0.03 -6.34
CA GLY A 10 9.37 -1.15 -6.23
C GLY A 10 9.58 -2.22 -7.30
N HIS A 11 8.82 -3.31 -7.14
CA HIS A 11 8.69 -4.45 -8.07
C HIS A 11 9.95 -5.30 -8.30
N PHE A 12 11.01 -5.11 -7.53
CA PHE A 12 12.23 -5.91 -7.66
C PHE A 12 12.02 -7.35 -7.15
N CYS A 13 11.77 -8.28 -8.07
CA CYS A 13 11.62 -9.72 -7.81
C CYS A 13 12.43 -10.53 -8.83
N PRO A 14 13.78 -10.51 -8.74
CA PRO A 14 14.63 -11.10 -9.76
C PRO A 14 14.51 -12.63 -9.82
N LEU A 15 14.71 -13.21 -11.02
CA LEU A 15 14.80 -14.66 -11.21
C LEU A 15 16.12 -15.21 -10.67
N GLU A 16 17.20 -14.50 -10.99
CA GLU A 16 18.57 -14.72 -10.55
C GLU A 16 19.12 -13.34 -10.20
N SER A 17 19.78 -13.22 -9.05
CA SER A 17 20.35 -11.95 -8.61
C SER A 17 21.57 -12.19 -7.75
N ASP A 18 22.65 -11.48 -8.07
CA ASP A 18 23.86 -11.40 -7.23
C ASP A 18 23.74 -10.31 -6.16
N ALA A 19 22.55 -9.70 -6.01
CA ALA A 19 22.33 -8.65 -5.03
C ALA A 19 22.29 -9.23 -3.61
N THR A 20 23.35 -8.97 -2.85
CA THR A 20 23.43 -9.30 -1.42
C THR A 20 23.05 -8.09 -0.57
N VAL A 21 22.10 -8.31 0.34
CA VAL A 21 21.71 -7.32 1.35
C VAL A 21 22.83 -7.14 2.38
N LYS A 22 23.18 -5.89 2.69
CA LYS A 22 24.27 -5.53 3.61
C LYS A 22 23.76 -4.76 4.81
N GLY A 23 24.55 -4.75 5.89
CA GLY A 23 24.29 -3.90 7.04
C GLY A 23 24.25 -2.42 6.64
N GLY A 24 23.21 -1.72 7.09
CA GLY A 24 22.91 -0.32 6.76
C GLY A 24 21.99 -0.13 5.55
N ASP A 25 21.68 -1.17 4.77
CA ASP A 25 20.80 -1.05 3.62
C ASP A 25 19.36 -0.74 4.06
N VAL A 26 18.69 0.14 3.30
CA VAL A 26 17.26 0.43 3.42
C VAL A 26 16.52 -0.51 2.47
N VAL A 27 15.82 -1.49 3.05
CA VAL A 27 15.14 -2.57 2.31
C VAL A 27 13.64 -2.42 2.44
N LYS A 28 12.93 -2.54 1.32
CA LYS A 28 11.46 -2.60 1.28
C LYS A 28 11.05 -4.05 1.05
N ILE A 29 10.10 -4.52 1.85
CA ILE A 29 9.45 -5.81 1.67
C ILE A 29 8.02 -5.50 1.28
N ASP A 30 7.57 -5.94 0.10
CA ASP A 30 6.22 -5.75 -0.43
C ASP A 30 5.65 -7.10 -0.88
N LEU A 31 4.52 -7.48 -0.31
CA LEU A 31 3.87 -8.75 -0.59
C LEU A 31 2.35 -8.64 -0.48
N GLY A 32 1.67 -9.60 -1.09
CA GLY A 32 0.23 -9.72 -1.01
C GLY A 32 -0.23 -11.16 -1.01
N CYS A 33 -1.42 -11.39 -0.47
CA CYS A 33 -2.14 -12.65 -0.58
C CYS A 33 -3.60 -12.37 -0.91
N HIS A 34 -4.32 -13.42 -1.31
CA HIS A 34 -5.76 -13.32 -1.49
C HIS A 34 -6.47 -14.62 -1.10
N ILE A 35 -7.72 -14.50 -0.65
CA ILE A 35 -8.62 -15.62 -0.40
C ILE A 35 -9.90 -15.32 -1.17
N ASP A 36 -10.30 -16.22 -2.08
CA ASP A 36 -11.51 -16.04 -2.92
C ASP A 36 -11.58 -14.68 -3.66
N GLY A 37 -10.42 -14.16 -4.04
CA GLY A 37 -10.28 -12.86 -4.72
C GLY A 37 -10.30 -11.64 -3.79
N PHE A 38 -10.50 -11.80 -2.48
CA PHE A 38 -10.32 -10.72 -1.51
C PHE A 38 -8.83 -10.57 -1.20
N ILE A 39 -8.29 -9.38 -1.49
CA ILE A 39 -6.85 -9.12 -1.51
C ILE A 39 -6.43 -8.45 -0.19
N ALA A 40 -5.29 -8.87 0.33
CA ALA A 40 -4.58 -8.19 1.40
C ALA A 40 -3.12 -7.98 0.98
N VAL A 41 -2.70 -6.72 0.93
CA VAL A 41 -1.33 -6.29 0.62
C VAL A 41 -0.68 -5.58 1.81
N GLN A 42 0.64 -5.70 1.89
CA GLN A 42 1.44 -5.10 2.93
C GLN A 42 2.84 -4.82 2.39
N ALA A 43 3.33 -3.60 2.62
CA ALA A 43 4.74 -3.27 2.43
C ALA A 43 5.29 -2.45 3.60
N GLN A 44 6.53 -2.74 3.97
CA GLN A 44 7.23 -2.06 5.05
C GLN A 44 8.68 -1.86 4.66
N THR A 45 9.23 -0.72 5.06
CA THR A 45 10.66 -0.44 4.96
C THR A 45 11.36 -0.76 6.27
N ILE A 46 12.51 -1.41 6.17
CA ILE A 46 13.42 -1.71 7.27
C ILE A 46 14.85 -1.27 6.93
N VAL A 47 15.63 -0.95 7.96
CA VAL A 47 17.09 -0.81 7.89
C VAL A 47 17.71 -2.11 8.40
N VAL A 48 18.63 -2.65 7.62
CA VAL A 48 19.34 -3.87 7.94
C VAL A 48 20.37 -3.59 9.03
N GLN A 49 20.10 -4.02 10.25
CA GLN A 49 20.96 -3.80 11.40
C GLN A 49 20.91 -5.01 12.34
N PRO A 50 21.96 -5.24 13.16
CA PRO A 50 22.03 -6.42 14.03
C PRO A 50 20.86 -6.51 15.03
N GLU A 51 20.41 -5.37 15.55
CA GLU A 51 19.36 -5.28 16.55
C GLU A 51 18.15 -4.53 16.00
N PHE A 52 17.03 -5.22 15.80
CA PHE A 52 15.82 -4.60 15.22
C PHE A 52 15.31 -3.39 16.02
N ALA A 53 15.49 -3.40 17.35
CA ALA A 53 15.04 -2.34 18.25
C ALA A 53 15.99 -1.14 18.35
N ALA A 54 17.21 -1.22 17.80
CA ALA A 54 18.15 -0.11 17.82
C ALA A 54 17.57 1.08 17.02
N PRO A 55 17.70 2.32 17.53
CA PRO A 55 17.13 3.48 16.86
C PRO A 55 17.84 3.76 15.53
N ILE A 56 17.06 3.91 14.48
CA ILE A 56 17.53 4.41 13.18
C ILE A 56 17.63 5.93 13.28
N THR A 57 18.74 6.49 12.78
CA THR A 57 19.00 7.95 12.78
C THR A 57 19.38 8.45 11.38
N GLY A 58 19.55 9.76 11.22
CA GLY A 58 20.00 10.39 9.98
C GLY A 58 18.98 10.34 8.83
N ARG A 59 19.45 10.36 7.58
CA ARG A 59 18.57 10.43 6.40
C ARG A 59 17.65 9.21 6.23
N ALA A 60 18.10 8.03 6.66
CA ALA A 60 17.25 6.84 6.68
C ALA A 60 16.08 7.02 7.68
N ALA A 61 16.34 7.63 8.84
CA ALA A 61 15.28 7.96 9.78
C ALA A 61 14.29 8.98 9.23
N ASP A 62 14.78 10.04 8.57
CA ASP A 62 13.92 11.06 7.97
C ASP A 62 12.94 10.47 6.95
N VAL A 63 13.43 9.67 6.01
CA VAL A 63 12.58 9.13 4.93
C VAL A 63 11.60 8.07 5.44
N ILE A 64 12.00 7.25 6.41
CA ILE A 64 11.11 6.27 7.04
C ILE A 64 10.05 6.98 7.88
N ALA A 65 10.43 8.01 8.67
CA ALA A 65 9.49 8.80 9.44
C ALA A 65 8.50 9.56 8.53
N ALA A 66 8.97 10.09 7.41
CA ALA A 66 8.13 10.72 6.40
C ALA A 66 7.10 9.73 5.84
N ALA A 67 7.53 8.55 5.37
CA ALA A 67 6.64 7.54 4.82
C ALA A 67 5.60 7.04 5.86
N GLN A 68 6.03 6.80 7.09
CA GLN A 68 5.13 6.41 8.19
C GLN A 68 4.13 7.50 8.52
N THR A 69 4.55 8.76 8.57
CA THR A 69 3.66 9.88 8.92
C THR A 69 2.68 10.20 7.79
N CYS A 70 3.13 10.14 6.54
CA CYS A 70 2.27 10.20 5.37
C CYS A 70 1.23 9.08 5.38
N PHE A 71 1.63 7.84 5.70
CA PHE A 71 0.69 6.73 5.84
C PHE A 71 -0.35 6.97 6.95
N GLU A 72 0.06 7.47 8.11
CA GLU A 72 -0.86 7.80 9.20
C GLU A 72 -1.84 8.94 8.83
N ALA A 73 -1.38 9.94 8.07
CA ALA A 73 -2.26 10.97 7.53
C ALA A 73 -3.23 10.39 6.49
N ALA A 74 -2.74 9.59 5.54
CA ALA A 74 -3.56 8.92 4.54
C ALA A 74 -4.64 8.03 5.19
N LEU A 75 -4.30 7.28 6.25
CA LEU A 75 -5.24 6.45 7.00
C LEU A 75 -6.42 7.26 7.59
N ARG A 76 -6.22 8.55 7.86
CA ARG A 76 -7.24 9.47 8.42
C ARG A 76 -7.99 10.25 7.34
N LEU A 77 -7.38 10.43 6.17
CA LEU A 77 -7.97 11.14 5.03
C LEU A 77 -8.79 10.20 4.12
N VAL A 78 -8.31 8.97 3.91
CA VAL A 78 -9.03 7.90 3.18
C VAL A 78 -10.09 7.32 4.10
N ARG A 79 -11.22 8.03 4.18
CA ARG A 79 -12.39 7.67 5.00
C ARG A 79 -13.68 8.15 4.36
N PRO A 80 -14.83 7.52 4.66
CA PRO A 80 -16.11 7.91 4.09
C PRO A 80 -16.42 9.40 4.29
N GLY A 81 -16.94 10.07 3.26
CA GLY A 81 -17.26 11.51 3.31
C GLY A 81 -16.12 12.46 2.93
N ARG A 82 -14.90 11.95 2.72
CA ARG A 82 -13.76 12.72 2.19
C ARG A 82 -13.60 12.46 0.70
N ARG A 83 -12.93 13.38 0.01
CA ARG A 83 -12.63 13.24 -1.41
C ARG A 83 -11.23 12.73 -1.66
N VAL A 84 -11.05 12.09 -2.81
CA VAL A 84 -9.75 11.69 -3.35
C VAL A 84 -8.81 12.90 -3.44
N SER A 85 -9.33 14.07 -3.87
CA SER A 85 -8.57 15.32 -3.95
C SER A 85 -8.01 15.84 -2.63
N ASP A 86 -8.58 15.43 -1.48
CA ASP A 86 -8.19 15.94 -0.16
C ASP A 86 -6.89 15.29 0.35
N VAL A 87 -6.47 14.18 -0.26
CA VAL A 87 -5.35 13.37 0.23
C VAL A 87 -3.98 13.91 -0.17
N PRO A 88 -3.70 14.28 -1.43
CA PRO A 88 -2.32 14.52 -1.88
C PRO A 88 -1.64 15.74 -1.23
N GLY A 89 -2.40 16.82 -0.99
CA GLY A 89 -1.85 18.06 -0.41
C GLY A 89 -1.18 17.86 0.96
N PRO A 90 -1.89 17.33 1.97
CA PRO A 90 -1.30 17.03 3.27
C PRO A 90 -0.10 16.07 3.19
N LEU A 91 -0.13 15.06 2.31
CA LEU A 91 0.98 14.13 2.14
C LEU A 91 2.24 14.84 1.61
N GLN A 92 2.07 15.77 0.67
CA GLN A 92 3.17 16.54 0.14
C GLN A 92 3.81 17.41 1.22
N THR A 93 3.00 18.14 2.00
CA THR A 93 3.49 18.97 3.11
C THR A 93 4.26 18.13 4.14
N ILE A 94 3.76 16.94 4.49
CA ILE A 94 4.47 16.02 5.40
C ILE A 94 5.83 15.64 4.82
N ALA A 95 5.90 15.19 3.57
CA ALA A 95 7.16 14.77 2.96
C ALA A 95 8.19 15.91 2.97
N GLU A 96 7.76 17.13 2.64
CA GLU A 96 8.60 18.34 2.63
C GLU A 96 9.13 18.70 4.02
N CYS A 97 8.35 18.54 5.09
CA CYS A 97 8.83 18.74 6.48
C CYS A 97 10.02 17.82 6.82
N PHE A 98 10.07 16.62 6.24
CA PHE A 98 11.19 15.70 6.42
C PHE A 98 12.30 15.91 5.37
N GLY A 99 12.22 16.97 4.56
CA GLY A 99 13.12 17.23 3.42
C GLY A 99 13.16 16.04 2.46
N CYS A 100 11.99 15.48 2.17
CA CYS A 100 11.79 14.34 1.30
C CYS A 100 10.71 14.69 0.25
N SER A 101 10.57 13.84 -0.77
CA SER A 101 9.56 14.01 -1.82
C SER A 101 8.73 12.73 -1.96
N LEU A 102 7.44 12.88 -2.21
CA LEU A 102 6.62 11.75 -2.65
C LEU A 102 7.09 11.26 -4.01
N VAL A 103 7.09 9.95 -4.21
CA VAL A 103 7.48 9.35 -5.49
C VAL A 103 6.37 9.50 -6.52
N ASP A 104 6.73 9.93 -7.74
CA ASP A 104 5.80 10.10 -8.86
C ASP A 104 5.20 8.76 -9.31
N GLY A 105 3.93 8.78 -9.72
CA GLY A 105 3.24 7.62 -10.28
C GLY A 105 2.75 6.59 -9.26
N VAL A 106 3.04 6.76 -7.96
CA VAL A 106 2.53 5.86 -6.91
C VAL A 106 1.08 6.21 -6.59
N MET A 107 0.23 5.18 -6.61
CA MET A 107 -1.21 5.31 -6.41
C MET A 107 -1.71 4.41 -5.28
N THR A 108 -2.71 4.90 -4.54
CA THR A 108 -3.51 4.10 -3.62
C THR A 108 -4.76 3.63 -4.34
N HIS A 109 -4.95 2.32 -4.49
CA HIS A 109 -6.06 1.74 -5.25
C HIS A 109 -7.20 1.25 -4.36
N GLN A 110 -8.44 1.43 -4.83
CA GLN A 110 -9.57 0.67 -4.33
C GLN A 110 -9.38 -0.81 -4.69
N LEU A 111 -9.59 -1.69 -3.71
CA LEU A 111 -9.62 -3.13 -3.89
C LEU A 111 -11.07 -3.61 -4.05
N LYS A 112 -11.30 -4.50 -5.02
CA LYS A 112 -12.54 -5.27 -5.14
C LYS A 112 -12.20 -6.76 -5.26
N ARG A 113 -13.21 -7.62 -5.16
CA ARG A 113 -13.02 -9.06 -5.36
C ARG A 113 -12.43 -9.31 -6.76
N PHE A 114 -11.27 -9.96 -6.81
CA PHE A 114 -10.45 -10.23 -8.00
C PHE A 114 -9.81 -9.02 -8.69
N VAL A 115 -9.94 -7.81 -8.13
CA VAL A 115 -9.44 -6.57 -8.74
C VAL A 115 -8.53 -5.85 -7.75
N ILE A 116 -7.21 -5.90 -8.02
CA ILE A 116 -6.18 -5.23 -7.22
C ILE A 116 -6.04 -3.74 -7.55
N ASP A 117 -6.34 -3.35 -8.79
CA ASP A 117 -6.25 -1.96 -9.25
C ASP A 117 -7.65 -1.50 -9.65
N GLY A 118 -8.46 -1.11 -8.67
CA GLY A 118 -9.76 -0.51 -8.93
C GLY A 118 -9.63 0.88 -9.54
N ASN A 119 -10.62 1.27 -10.34
CA ASN A 119 -10.65 2.56 -11.06
C ASN A 119 -10.58 3.77 -10.12
N LYS A 120 -11.15 3.63 -8.92
CA LYS A 120 -11.09 4.68 -7.89
C LYS A 120 -9.75 4.59 -7.18
N CYS A 121 -8.86 5.53 -7.47
CA CYS A 121 -7.54 5.58 -6.89
C CYS A 121 -7.15 7.01 -6.48
N VAL A 122 -6.20 7.11 -5.56
CA VAL A 122 -5.57 8.36 -5.17
C VAL A 122 -4.19 8.40 -5.79
N LEU A 123 -3.91 9.45 -6.56
CA LEU A 123 -2.55 9.74 -7.00
C LEU A 123 -1.84 10.53 -5.89
N ASN A 124 -0.87 9.91 -5.21
CA ASN A 124 -0.23 10.51 -4.03
C ASN A 124 0.47 11.83 -4.36
N ARG A 125 1.04 11.93 -5.56
CA ARG A 125 1.69 13.13 -6.08
C ARG A 125 1.06 13.52 -7.42
N PRO A 126 0.21 14.56 -7.47
CA PRO A 126 -0.44 14.98 -8.70
C PRO A 126 0.59 15.42 -9.73
N SER A 127 0.40 15.00 -10.98
CA SER A 127 1.21 15.47 -12.12
C SER A 127 0.28 16.00 -13.22
N PRO A 128 0.76 16.92 -14.08
CA PRO A 128 -0.04 17.40 -15.22
C PRO A 128 -0.42 16.28 -16.20
N ASP A 129 0.46 15.27 -16.30
CA ASP A 129 0.35 14.18 -17.27
C ASP A 129 -0.60 13.06 -16.83
N THR A 130 -0.79 12.89 -15.52
CA THR A 130 -1.61 11.82 -14.94
C THR A 130 -2.74 12.41 -14.12
N LYS A 131 -3.98 12.19 -14.58
CA LYS A 131 -5.19 12.61 -13.86
C LYS A 131 -5.93 11.40 -13.35
N VAL A 132 -6.40 11.49 -12.12
CA VAL A 132 -7.33 10.54 -11.51
C VAL A 132 -8.68 11.22 -11.35
N GLU A 133 -9.75 10.46 -11.50
CA GLU A 133 -11.10 10.97 -11.27
C GLU A 133 -11.27 11.32 -9.78
N ASP A 134 -11.74 12.53 -9.50
CA ASP A 134 -12.12 12.89 -8.13
C ASP A 134 -13.42 12.18 -7.77
N GLY A 135 -13.46 11.65 -6.55
CA GLY A 135 -14.58 10.89 -6.03
C GLY A 135 -14.60 10.91 -4.51
N GLU A 136 -15.78 10.75 -3.94
CA GLU A 136 -15.95 10.67 -2.49
C GLU A 136 -15.73 9.23 -2.02
N PHE A 137 -14.94 9.00 -0.98
CA PHE A 137 -14.81 7.68 -0.36
C PHE A 137 -16.13 7.24 0.28
N GLU A 138 -16.48 5.97 0.14
CA GLU A 138 -17.74 5.41 0.60
C GLU A 138 -17.55 4.32 1.66
N VAL A 139 -18.62 4.05 2.40
CA VAL A 139 -18.65 3.00 3.41
C VAL A 139 -18.62 1.62 2.72
N ASN A 140 -17.91 0.67 3.32
CA ASN A 140 -17.65 -0.68 2.82
C ASN A 140 -16.71 -0.76 1.61
N GLU A 141 -16.01 0.33 1.26
CA GLU A 141 -14.90 0.27 0.33
C GLU A 141 -13.63 -0.25 1.03
N VAL A 142 -12.73 -0.84 0.25
CA VAL A 142 -11.42 -1.34 0.71
C VAL A 142 -10.34 -0.67 -0.13
N TYR A 143 -9.26 -0.24 0.50
CA TYR A 143 -8.15 0.43 -0.17
C TYR A 143 -6.81 -0.21 0.19
N ALA A 144 -5.94 -0.36 -0.81
CA ALA A 144 -4.51 -0.55 -0.61
C ALA A 144 -3.85 0.82 -0.56
N ILE A 145 -3.71 1.39 0.63
CA ILE A 145 -2.96 2.63 0.82
C ILE A 145 -1.48 2.29 0.63
N ASP A 146 -0.86 2.86 -0.39
CA ASP A 146 0.56 2.67 -0.74
C ASP A 146 1.25 4.02 -0.75
N ILE A 147 2.18 4.24 0.17
CA ILE A 147 2.94 5.49 0.32
C ILE A 147 4.40 5.18 0.07
N VAL A 148 5.00 5.87 -0.90
CA VAL A 148 6.43 5.78 -1.20
C VAL A 148 7.03 7.18 -1.20
N VAL A 149 8.12 7.34 -0.45
CA VAL A 149 8.81 8.61 -0.22
C VAL A 149 10.30 8.43 -0.55
N SER A 150 10.89 9.43 -1.20
CA SER A 150 12.31 9.50 -1.56
C SER A 150 13.01 10.63 -0.79
N THR A 151 14.29 10.46 -0.44
CA THR A 151 15.15 11.56 0.01
C THR A 151 15.52 12.54 -1.09
N GLY A 152 15.35 12.15 -2.36
CA GLY A 152 15.64 12.93 -3.56
C GLY A 152 14.41 13.70 -4.09
N ASP A 153 14.32 13.82 -5.42
CA ASP A 153 13.26 14.59 -6.10
C ASP A 153 11.98 13.78 -6.35
N GLY A 154 11.99 12.47 -6.06
CA GLY A 154 10.86 11.58 -6.23
C GLY A 154 10.58 11.18 -7.68
N LYS A 155 11.47 11.54 -8.62
CA LYS A 155 11.35 11.16 -10.03
C LYS A 155 12.00 9.80 -10.25
N THR A 156 11.23 8.89 -10.83
CA THR A 156 11.69 7.52 -11.07
C THR A 156 12.13 7.30 -12.51
N ARG A 157 13.08 6.39 -12.70
CA ARG A 157 13.50 5.91 -14.01
C ARG A 157 13.58 4.40 -14.04
N ILE A 158 13.31 3.83 -15.20
CA ILE A 158 13.59 2.43 -15.50
C ILE A 158 15.04 2.36 -15.99
N LEU A 159 15.86 1.53 -15.35
CA LEU A 159 17.28 1.37 -15.73
C LEU A 159 17.46 0.27 -16.77
N ASP A 160 16.77 -0.86 -16.59
CA ASP A 160 16.75 -1.98 -17.52
C ASP A 160 15.35 -2.61 -17.55
N GLU A 161 14.70 -2.59 -18.72
CA GLU A 161 13.39 -3.22 -18.91
C GLU A 161 13.43 -4.73 -18.64
N LYS A 162 14.60 -5.37 -18.81
CA LYS A 162 14.79 -6.80 -18.55
C LYS A 162 14.71 -7.17 -17.07
N GLU A 163 14.79 -6.20 -16.15
CA GLU A 163 14.56 -6.47 -14.72
C GLU A 163 13.08 -6.68 -14.40
N THR A 164 12.16 -6.33 -15.33
CA THR A 164 10.73 -6.53 -15.14
C THR A 164 10.38 -8.02 -15.15
N THR A 165 10.04 -8.53 -13.98
CA THR A 165 9.62 -9.92 -13.78
C THR A 165 8.18 -10.03 -13.28
N ILE A 166 7.55 -8.93 -12.89
CA ILE A 166 6.18 -8.93 -12.38
C ILE A 166 5.22 -8.43 -13.47
N TYR A 167 4.17 -9.20 -13.70
CA TYR A 167 3.15 -8.93 -14.70
C TYR A 167 1.76 -9.21 -14.13
N LYS A 168 0.74 -8.55 -14.68
CA LYS A 168 -0.69 -8.85 -14.43
C LYS A 168 -1.40 -8.99 -15.76
N ARG A 169 -2.40 -9.87 -15.83
CA ARG A 169 -3.23 -10.00 -17.03
C ARG A 169 -4.13 -8.77 -17.23
N ALA A 170 -4.17 -8.27 -18.46
CA ALA A 170 -5.19 -7.33 -18.92
C ALA A 170 -6.46 -8.13 -19.27
N LEU A 171 -7.55 -7.89 -18.54
CA LEU A 171 -8.80 -8.65 -18.70
C LEU A 171 -9.70 -8.10 -19.81
N ASP A 172 -9.49 -6.84 -20.16
CA ASP A 172 -10.17 -6.06 -21.18
C ASP A 172 -9.55 -6.23 -22.58
N MET A 173 -8.37 -6.85 -22.66
CA MET A 173 -7.64 -7.07 -23.90
C MET A 173 -7.78 -8.52 -24.37
N GLU A 174 -8.23 -8.69 -25.61
CA GLU A 174 -8.30 -9.98 -26.28
C GLU A 174 -7.46 -9.96 -27.56
N TYR A 175 -6.62 -10.98 -27.71
CA TYR A 175 -5.79 -11.14 -28.89
C TYR A 175 -5.48 -12.63 -29.14
N HIS A 176 -5.52 -13.02 -30.42
CA HIS A 176 -5.19 -14.38 -30.84
C HIS A 176 -3.68 -14.55 -31.05
N LEU A 177 -3.00 -15.05 -30.01
CA LEU A 177 -1.55 -15.33 -30.02
C LEU A 177 -1.15 -16.31 -31.13
N LYS A 178 -0.16 -15.92 -31.93
CA LYS A 178 0.34 -16.66 -33.09
C LYS A 178 1.41 -17.67 -32.71
N MET A 179 2.24 -17.37 -31.71
CA MET A 179 3.30 -18.29 -31.29
C MET A 179 2.77 -19.40 -30.38
N LYS A 180 3.24 -20.64 -30.59
CA LYS A 180 2.91 -21.77 -29.71
C LYS A 180 3.37 -21.51 -28.27
N ALA A 181 4.58 -20.97 -28.10
CA ALA A 181 5.14 -20.63 -26.79
C ALA A 181 4.24 -19.62 -26.05
N SER A 182 3.78 -18.57 -26.74
CA SER A 182 2.91 -17.54 -26.18
C SER A 182 1.54 -18.10 -25.77
N ARG A 183 0.93 -18.96 -26.60
CA ARG A 183 -0.32 -19.65 -26.22
C ARG A 183 -0.13 -20.53 -24.98
N THR A 184 0.98 -21.25 -24.87
CA THR A 184 1.26 -22.09 -23.71
C THR A 184 1.40 -21.26 -22.44
N VAL A 185 2.24 -20.20 -22.44
CA VAL A 185 2.45 -19.37 -21.25
C VAL A 185 1.16 -18.63 -20.86
N PHE A 186 0.43 -18.08 -21.83
CA PHE A 186 -0.82 -17.38 -21.56
C PHE A 186 -1.91 -18.32 -21.01
N GLY A 187 -1.97 -19.57 -21.51
CA GLY A 187 -2.83 -20.61 -20.95
C GLY A 187 -2.49 -20.95 -19.49
N GLU A 188 -1.21 -21.02 -19.16
CA GLU A 188 -0.75 -21.23 -17.77
C GLU A 188 -1.11 -20.03 -16.88
N ILE A 189 -0.86 -18.80 -17.34
CA ILE A 189 -1.21 -17.56 -16.63
C ILE A 189 -2.72 -17.54 -16.35
N ASN A 190 -3.55 -17.84 -17.34
CA ASN A 190 -5.02 -17.86 -17.17
C ASN A 190 -5.50 -18.89 -16.16
N LYS A 191 -4.78 -20.02 -16.04
CA LYS A 191 -5.14 -21.08 -15.09
C LYS A 191 -4.68 -20.76 -13.66
N ARG A 192 -3.50 -20.18 -13.51
CA ARG A 192 -2.83 -20.03 -12.20
C ARG A 192 -2.97 -18.62 -11.62
N PHE A 193 -2.92 -17.60 -12.47
CA PHE A 193 -2.88 -16.18 -12.12
C PHE A 193 -3.89 -15.37 -12.97
N PRO A 194 -5.18 -15.73 -12.97
CA PRO A 194 -6.14 -15.17 -13.92
C PRO A 194 -6.30 -13.65 -13.80
N THR A 195 -6.21 -13.09 -12.60
CA THR A 195 -6.45 -11.66 -12.35
C THR A 195 -5.39 -10.99 -11.47
N MET A 196 -4.56 -11.79 -10.78
CA MET A 196 -3.58 -11.31 -9.81
C MET A 196 -2.20 -11.11 -10.45
N PRO A 197 -1.39 -10.16 -9.95
CA PRO A 197 0.00 -10.04 -10.35
C PRO A 197 0.77 -11.33 -10.06
N PHE A 198 1.71 -11.68 -10.94
CA PHE A 198 2.57 -12.83 -10.80
C PHE A 198 4.00 -12.48 -11.22
N THR A 199 4.96 -13.19 -10.64
CA THR A 199 6.35 -13.15 -11.08
C THR A 199 6.62 -14.23 -12.12
N VAL A 200 7.48 -13.95 -13.11
CA VAL A 200 7.98 -14.94 -14.09
C VAL A 200 8.58 -16.15 -13.38
N GLY A 201 9.15 -15.98 -12.20
CA GLY A 201 9.75 -17.08 -11.42
C GLY A 201 8.73 -18.11 -10.93
N ALA A 202 7.45 -17.78 -10.92
CA ALA A 202 6.39 -18.70 -10.53
C ALA A 202 5.90 -19.59 -11.68
N LEU A 203 6.31 -19.31 -12.93
CA LEU A 203 5.94 -20.11 -14.11
C LEU A 203 6.64 -21.48 -14.09
N SER A 204 6.05 -22.46 -14.77
CA SER A 204 6.58 -23.83 -14.84
C SER A 204 8.00 -23.92 -15.42
N ASP A 205 8.31 -23.12 -16.44
CA ASP A 205 9.65 -22.99 -17.03
C ASP A 205 9.96 -21.50 -17.32
N PRO A 206 10.50 -20.76 -16.34
CA PRO A 206 10.72 -19.32 -16.45
C PRO A 206 11.61 -18.91 -17.63
N ARG A 207 12.62 -19.72 -17.97
CA ARG A 207 13.60 -19.39 -19.02
C ARG A 207 12.99 -19.53 -20.41
N THR A 208 12.27 -20.62 -20.66
CA THR A 208 11.62 -20.86 -21.96
C THR A 208 10.39 -19.99 -22.14
N MET A 209 9.62 -19.75 -21.07
CA MET A 209 8.37 -18.98 -21.13
C MET A 209 8.60 -17.48 -21.30
N ARG A 210 9.79 -16.95 -20.97
CA ARG A 210 10.13 -15.53 -21.17
C ARG A 210 9.98 -15.09 -22.63
N LEU A 211 10.31 -15.97 -23.58
CA LEU A 211 10.11 -15.68 -25.01
C LEU A 211 8.63 -15.51 -25.36
N GLY A 212 7.74 -16.31 -24.74
CA GLY A 212 6.30 -16.24 -24.97
C GLY A 212 5.65 -14.96 -24.44
N LEU A 213 6.23 -14.35 -23.41
CA LEU A 213 5.73 -13.11 -22.82
C LEU A 213 5.87 -11.90 -23.74
N VAL A 214 6.88 -11.88 -24.62
CA VAL A 214 7.12 -10.75 -25.54
C VAL A 214 5.91 -10.49 -26.44
N GLU A 215 5.34 -11.55 -27.03
CA GLU A 215 4.11 -11.42 -27.84
C GLU A 215 2.93 -10.92 -26.98
N CYS A 216 2.80 -11.44 -25.75
CA CYS A 216 1.71 -11.04 -24.85
C CYS A 216 1.80 -9.55 -24.47
N LEU A 217 3.01 -9.03 -24.21
CA LEU A 217 3.26 -7.63 -23.89
C LEU A 217 3.02 -6.72 -25.10
N ASN A 218 3.54 -7.09 -26.27
CA ASN A 218 3.39 -6.32 -27.49
C ASN A 218 1.92 -6.15 -27.92
N HIS A 219 1.07 -7.10 -27.55
CA HIS A 219 -0.37 -7.06 -27.82
C HIS A 219 -1.21 -6.64 -26.61
N GLY A 220 -0.59 -6.11 -25.55
CA GLY A 220 -1.31 -5.55 -24.40
C GLY A 220 -2.07 -6.56 -23.54
N LEU A 221 -1.81 -7.86 -23.68
CA LEU A 221 -2.46 -8.91 -22.88
C LEU A 221 -1.95 -8.93 -21.42
N LEU A 222 -0.81 -8.29 -21.17
CA LEU A 222 -0.18 -8.20 -19.86
C LEU A 222 0.21 -6.75 -19.54
N HIS A 223 -0.07 -6.32 -18.32
CA HIS A 223 0.46 -5.09 -17.74
C HIS A 223 1.78 -5.39 -17.01
N PRO A 224 2.90 -4.76 -17.41
CA PRO A 224 4.16 -4.87 -16.70
C PRO A 224 4.17 -4.03 -15.43
N TYR A 225 4.84 -4.53 -14.38
CA TYR A 225 5.20 -3.76 -13.19
C TYR A 225 6.72 -3.56 -13.22
N PRO A 226 7.20 -2.51 -13.91
CA PRO A 226 8.64 -2.33 -14.12
C PRO A 226 9.34 -2.02 -12.80
N VAL A 227 10.61 -2.44 -12.72
CA VAL A 227 11.49 -2.04 -11.62
C VAL A 227 11.92 -0.59 -11.84
N MET A 228 11.56 0.25 -10.89
CA MET A 228 11.83 1.69 -10.93
C MET A 228 12.91 2.06 -9.92
N TYR A 229 13.71 3.05 -10.26
CA TYR A 229 14.80 3.54 -9.42
C TYR A 229 14.79 5.05 -9.31
N GLU A 230 15.22 5.52 -8.14
CA GLU A 230 15.69 6.89 -7.94
C GLU A 230 17.14 7.04 -8.45
N ARG A 231 17.63 8.27 -8.38
CA ARG A 231 19.05 8.62 -8.48
C ARG A 231 19.86 7.79 -7.49
N ASN A 232 21.09 7.52 -7.91
CA ASN A 232 22.00 6.71 -7.10
C ASN A 232 22.43 7.51 -5.87
N GLY A 233 22.39 6.88 -4.69
CA GLY A 233 22.71 7.51 -3.40
C GLY A 233 21.48 7.98 -2.62
N GLU A 234 20.32 8.09 -3.26
CA GLU A 234 19.06 8.41 -2.56
C GLU A 234 18.46 7.17 -1.89
N LEU A 235 17.68 7.40 -0.84
CA LEU A 235 16.97 6.39 -0.07
C LEU A 235 15.48 6.49 -0.35
N VAL A 236 14.83 5.34 -0.54
CA VAL A 236 13.38 5.24 -0.78
C VAL A 236 12.74 4.36 0.29
N ALA A 237 11.74 4.90 0.97
CA ALA A 237 10.91 4.19 1.93
C ALA A 237 9.47 4.04 1.43
N GLN A 238 8.93 2.85 1.61
CA GLN A 238 7.55 2.46 1.33
C GLN A 238 6.83 1.98 2.60
N VAL A 239 5.58 2.38 2.75
CA VAL A 239 4.61 1.82 3.70
C VAL A 239 3.31 1.56 2.94
N LYS A 240 2.87 0.30 2.94
CA LYS A 240 1.62 -0.13 2.32
C LYS A 240 0.81 -0.98 3.28
N ALA A 241 -0.50 -0.74 3.31
CA ALA A 241 -1.42 -1.59 4.04
C ALA A 241 -2.82 -1.59 3.41
N THR A 242 -3.56 -2.65 3.70
CA THR A 242 -4.96 -2.78 3.33
C THR A 242 -5.85 -2.20 4.45
N VAL A 243 -6.77 -1.33 4.07
CA VAL A 243 -7.66 -0.59 4.97
C VAL A 243 -9.11 -0.78 4.53
N LEU A 244 -9.98 -1.14 5.47
CA LEU A 244 -11.41 -1.31 5.27
C LEU A 244 -12.13 -0.07 5.80
N LEU A 245 -12.97 0.54 4.98
CA LEU A 245 -13.76 1.71 5.36
C LEU A 245 -15.08 1.26 6.00
N MET A 246 -15.07 0.97 7.30
CA MET A 246 -16.26 0.47 7.98
C MET A 246 -17.18 1.62 8.45
N PRO A 247 -18.49 1.37 8.67
CA PRO A 247 -19.40 2.38 9.23
C PRO A 247 -18.95 2.97 10.57
N ASN A 248 -18.15 2.24 11.34
CA ASN A 248 -17.58 2.60 12.64
C ASN A 248 -16.12 3.06 12.58
N GLY A 249 -15.65 3.49 11.40
CA GLY A 249 -14.30 3.99 11.16
C GLY A 249 -13.43 3.01 10.38
N SER A 250 -12.26 3.47 9.98
CA SER A 250 -11.35 2.71 9.13
C SER A 250 -10.59 1.65 9.93
N ASP A 251 -10.57 0.41 9.43
CA ASP A 251 -9.84 -0.71 10.00
C ASP A 251 -8.66 -1.11 9.11
N ARG A 252 -7.44 -0.88 9.59
CA ARG A 252 -6.21 -1.39 8.99
C ARG A 252 -6.09 -2.88 9.31
N VAL A 253 -6.12 -3.75 8.29
CA VAL A 253 -6.10 -5.22 8.47
C VAL A 253 -4.72 -5.84 8.26
N THR A 254 -3.79 -5.15 7.59
CA THR A 254 -2.40 -5.60 7.46
C THR A 254 -1.46 -4.71 8.26
N VAL A 255 -0.61 -5.33 9.07
CA VAL A 255 0.35 -4.65 9.95
C VAL A 255 1.67 -5.41 9.89
N ALA A 256 2.78 -4.66 9.92
CA ALA A 256 4.12 -5.21 10.03
C ALA A 256 4.84 -4.60 11.25
N PRO A 257 5.82 -5.31 11.83
CA PRO A 257 6.70 -4.75 12.85
C PRO A 257 7.41 -3.49 12.33
N GLN A 258 7.46 -2.45 13.15
CA GLN A 258 8.14 -1.20 12.83
C GLN A 258 9.40 -1.07 13.67
N GLN A 259 10.49 -0.61 13.05
CA GLN A 259 11.71 -0.26 13.77
C GLN A 259 11.55 1.10 14.45
N VAL A 260 12.34 1.32 15.50
CA VAL A 260 12.38 2.60 16.20
C VAL A 260 13.11 3.62 15.33
N VAL A 261 12.45 4.73 15.02
CA VAL A 261 12.98 5.79 14.15
C VAL A 261 13.12 7.07 14.96
N GLN A 262 14.29 7.71 14.87
CA GLN A 262 14.59 8.99 15.51
C GLN A 262 15.02 10.00 14.45
N SER A 263 14.06 10.77 13.95
CA SER A 263 14.32 11.93 13.10
C SER A 263 14.37 13.20 13.95
N GLU A 264 15.29 14.10 13.62
CA GLU A 264 15.38 15.43 14.23
C GLU A 264 14.32 16.40 13.67
N LYS A 265 13.72 16.04 12.53
CA LYS A 265 12.72 16.85 11.84
C LYS A 265 11.35 16.70 12.47
N LYS A 266 10.58 17.78 12.44
CA LYS A 266 9.26 17.87 13.05
C LYS A 266 8.28 18.50 12.09
N ILE A 267 7.01 18.14 12.25
CA ILE A 267 5.91 18.75 11.51
C ILE A 267 5.45 19.96 12.31
N GLU A 268 5.48 21.12 11.66
CA GLU A 268 5.03 22.40 12.23
C GLU A 268 3.71 22.88 11.63
N ASP A 269 3.33 22.33 10.47
CA ASP A 269 2.10 22.72 9.78
C ASP A 269 0.85 22.37 10.60
N ALA A 270 0.03 23.39 10.84
CA ALA A 270 -1.14 23.26 11.72
C ALA A 270 -2.22 22.34 11.13
N GLU A 271 -2.44 22.38 9.82
CA GLU A 271 -3.47 21.56 9.16
C GLU A 271 -3.10 20.09 9.20
N VAL A 272 -1.84 19.77 8.90
CA VAL A 272 -1.29 18.42 8.99
C VAL A 272 -1.36 17.91 10.44
N LEU A 273 -0.99 18.73 11.42
CA LEU A 273 -1.07 18.34 12.84
C LEU A 273 -2.51 18.04 13.26
N GLU A 274 -3.49 18.81 12.79
CA GLU A 274 -4.92 18.53 13.03
C GLU A 274 -5.37 17.22 12.36
N VAL A 275 -4.91 16.95 11.13
CA VAL A 275 -5.14 15.65 10.49
C VAL A 275 -4.56 14.54 11.35
N LEU A 276 -3.31 14.61 11.78
CA LEU A 276 -2.66 13.55 12.56
C LEU A 276 -3.30 13.32 13.95
N LYS A 277 -3.85 14.36 14.57
CA LYS A 277 -4.61 14.26 15.84
C LYS A 277 -5.98 13.62 15.65
N SER A 278 -6.55 13.68 14.45
CA SER A 278 -7.88 13.12 14.18
C SER A 278 -7.88 11.60 14.38
N GLY A 279 -9.01 11.06 14.86
CA GLY A 279 -9.17 9.61 15.04
C GLY A 279 -9.59 8.93 13.74
N TYR A 280 -8.98 7.79 13.41
CA TYR A 280 -9.40 6.96 12.27
C TYR A 280 -10.41 5.87 12.65
N LYS A 281 -10.54 5.50 13.94
CA LYS A 281 -11.63 4.66 14.46
C LYS A 281 -12.65 5.49 15.23
N THR A 282 -13.94 5.21 15.04
CA THR A 282 -14.97 5.83 15.88
C THR A 282 -14.94 5.17 17.25
N LYS A 283 -14.71 5.94 18.33
CA LYS A 283 -14.86 5.41 19.70
C LYS A 283 -16.30 4.91 19.86
N LYS A 284 -16.49 3.63 20.18
CA LYS A 284 -17.81 3.10 20.60
C LYS A 284 -18.34 3.99 21.72
N LYS A 285 -19.44 4.72 21.47
CA LYS A 285 -20.19 5.37 22.55
C LYS A 285 -20.57 4.26 23.53
N LYS A 286 -19.96 4.27 24.73
CA LYS A 286 -20.40 3.43 25.85
C LYS A 286 -21.88 3.78 26.04
N LYS A 287 -22.80 2.88 25.68
CA LYS A 287 -24.21 3.03 26.04
C LYS A 287 -24.26 3.03 27.56
N GLY A 288 -24.31 4.23 28.15
CA GLY A 288 -24.58 4.39 29.57
C GLY A 288 -25.94 3.75 29.82
N GLY A 289 -25.94 2.67 30.60
CA GLY A 289 -27.17 2.05 31.07
C GLY A 289 -27.97 3.10 31.81
N LYS A 290 -29.08 3.53 31.21
CA LYS A 290 -30.10 4.34 31.85
C LYS A 290 -30.68 3.45 32.96
N LYS A 291 -30.25 3.64 34.21
CA LYS A 291 -30.96 3.12 35.37
C LYS A 291 -32.36 3.74 35.31
N GLY A 292 -33.36 2.92 34.97
CA GLY A 292 -34.75 3.31 35.10
C GLY A 292 -35.03 3.61 36.57
N ALA A 293 -35.42 4.85 36.85
CA ALA A 293 -36.16 5.17 38.05
C ALA A 293 -37.55 4.55 37.88
N GLY A 294 -37.83 3.51 38.66
CA GLY A 294 -39.19 2.99 38.84
C GLY A 294 -39.85 3.80 39.93
N GLU A 295 -40.96 4.44 39.58
CA GLU A 295 -41.87 5.13 40.49
C GLU A 295 -42.47 4.17 41.53
N GLU A 296 -42.78 4.76 42.67
CA GLU A 296 -43.41 4.19 43.85
C GLU A 296 -44.78 3.55 43.54
N GLY A 297 -45.01 2.37 44.09
CA GLY A 297 -46.33 1.76 44.23
C GLY A 297 -46.46 1.17 45.62
N THR A 298 -47.20 1.87 46.48
CA THR A 298 -47.59 1.47 47.83
C THR A 298 -48.58 0.29 47.79
N GLY A 299 -48.40 -0.71 48.66
CA GLY A 299 -49.31 -1.85 48.80
C GLY A 299 -48.94 -2.77 49.96
N GLN A 300 -49.83 -2.86 50.94
CA GLN A 300 -49.69 -3.49 52.27
C GLN A 300 -49.43 -5.00 52.28
N ALA A 301 -48.88 -5.44 53.41
CA ALA A 301 -48.64 -6.81 53.82
C ALA A 301 -49.92 -7.66 54.02
N ALA A 302 -49.81 -8.97 53.74
CA ALA A 302 -50.42 -10.04 54.54
C ALA A 302 -49.80 -11.40 54.18
N ALA A 303 -49.37 -12.14 55.19
CA ALA A 303 -48.98 -13.54 55.11
C ALA A 303 -50.23 -14.45 55.10
N THR A 304 -50.18 -15.60 54.42
CA THR A 304 -50.71 -16.91 54.89
C THR A 304 -50.45 -18.05 53.88
N SER A 305 -49.80 -19.10 54.39
CA SER A 305 -49.99 -20.55 54.18
C SER A 305 -50.55 -21.14 52.86
N GLY A 306 -49.75 -22.06 52.28
CA GLY A 306 -50.11 -23.49 52.15
C GLY A 306 -51.04 -23.94 51.01
N ALA A 307 -50.45 -24.60 50.01
CA ALA A 307 -50.69 -26.00 49.61
C ALA A 307 -49.83 -26.30 48.36
#